data_AF-A0A4D5XEE4-F1
#
_entry.id   AF-A0A4D5XEE4-F1
#
_cell.length_a   1.000
_cell.length_b   1.000
_cell.length_c   1.000
_cell.angle_alpha   90.00
_cell.angle_beta   90.00
_cell.angle_gamma   90.00
#
_symmetry.space_group_name_H-M   'P 1'
#
loop_
_entity.id
_entity.type
_entity.pdbx_description
1 polymer ?
#
loop_
_entity_poly.entity_id
_entity_poly.type
_entity_poly.pdbx_seq_one_letter_code
_entity_poly.pdbx_strand_id
1 'polypeptide(L)'
;LGLIEKLKHSAFVKKYSVQFVSPNGKASQPFYFFNRYDRDTVAQTWQVLRSEFDVMLVENARAKGAAVREGMTVTSLLREGERVVGARARDEHGHEQEFRAPITLDCTGKEAFSTTRNGWRIRDPYLNKVAVWTYYKGSKREGGIDEGQTTVAMIP
;
A
#
# COMPACT_ATOMS: atom_id res chain seq x y z
N LEU A 1 12.58 -8.48 1.63
CA LEU A 1 11.55 -9.31 0.94
C LEU A 1 12.06 -10.07 -0.30
N GLY A 2 13.11 -9.61 -1.01
CA GLY A 2 13.67 -10.35 -2.16
C GLY A 2 12.85 -10.21 -3.45
N LEU A 3 12.12 -9.11 -3.60
CA LEU A 3 11.18 -8.89 -4.71
C LEU A 3 11.70 -7.96 -5.81
N ILE A 4 12.87 -7.34 -5.62
CA ILE A 4 13.41 -6.36 -6.58
C ILE A 4 13.56 -6.97 -7.97
N GLU A 5 14.11 -8.17 -8.09
CA GLU A 5 14.24 -8.84 -9.38
C GLU A 5 12.87 -9.16 -10.00
N LYS A 6 11.88 -9.61 -9.23
CA LYS A 6 10.52 -9.81 -9.75
C LYS A 6 9.90 -8.52 -10.25
N LEU A 7 10.10 -7.40 -9.55
CA LEU A 7 9.61 -6.08 -9.95
C LEU A 7 10.29 -5.56 -11.21
N LYS A 8 11.60 -5.78 -11.36
CA LYS A 8 12.34 -5.42 -12.59
C LYS A 8 11.79 -6.14 -13.83
N HIS A 9 11.32 -7.38 -13.67
CA HIS A 9 10.74 -8.20 -14.73
C HIS A 9 9.20 -8.07 -14.85
N SER A 10 8.57 -7.29 -13.97
CA SER A 10 7.12 -7.07 -14.02
C SER A 10 6.74 -6.07 -15.11
N ALA A 11 5.46 -6.06 -15.49
CA ALA A 11 4.89 -5.07 -16.40
C ALA A 11 4.64 -3.70 -15.73
N PHE A 12 4.95 -3.55 -14.43
CA PHE A 12 4.73 -2.27 -13.74
C PHE A 12 5.63 -1.18 -14.31
N VAL A 13 5.04 -0.01 -14.55
CA VAL A 13 5.75 1.11 -15.15
C VAL A 13 6.81 1.63 -14.17
N LYS A 14 8.05 1.74 -14.62
CA LYS A 14 9.15 2.27 -13.81
C LYS A 14 8.95 3.76 -13.57
N LYS A 15 9.16 4.21 -12.35
CA LYS A 15 9.01 5.59 -11.91
C LYS A 15 10.35 6.12 -11.41
N TYR A 16 10.80 7.21 -12.00
CA TYR A 16 12.08 7.86 -11.67
C TYR A 16 11.90 9.26 -11.10
N SER A 17 10.70 9.83 -11.19
CA SER A 17 10.44 11.22 -10.85
C SER A 17 8.98 11.47 -10.43
N VAL A 18 8.76 12.68 -9.92
CA VAL A 18 7.46 13.30 -9.69
C VAL A 18 7.50 14.70 -10.31
N GLN A 19 6.38 15.18 -10.83
CA GLN A 19 6.23 16.52 -11.38
C GLN A 19 5.00 17.21 -10.79
N PHE A 20 5.07 18.52 -10.60
CA PHE A 20 3.94 19.32 -10.12
C PHE A 20 3.52 20.33 -11.18
N VAL A 21 2.22 20.53 -11.33
CA VAL A 21 1.64 21.53 -12.25
C VAL A 21 0.80 22.51 -11.42
N SER A 22 1.15 23.80 -11.50
CA SER A 22 0.43 24.87 -10.80
C SER A 22 -0.90 25.20 -11.48
N PRO A 23 -1.81 25.94 -10.81
CA PRO A 23 -3.14 26.26 -11.38
C PRO A 23 -3.11 27.01 -12.72
N ASN A 24 -2.02 27.72 -13.02
CA ASN A 24 -1.80 28.37 -14.32
C ASN A 24 -1.24 27.43 -15.41
N GLY A 25 -1.20 26.13 -15.17
CA GLY A 25 -0.70 25.11 -16.11
C GLY A 25 0.82 25.01 -16.21
N LYS A 26 1.59 25.80 -15.47
CA LYS A 26 3.06 25.71 -15.49
C LYS A 26 3.53 24.45 -14.76
N ALA A 27 4.26 23.60 -15.47
CA ALA A 27 4.89 22.42 -14.89
C ALA A 27 6.24 22.77 -14.24
N SER A 28 6.55 22.11 -13.14
CA SER A 28 7.90 22.11 -12.54
C SER A 28 8.87 21.34 -13.43
N GLN A 29 10.18 21.54 -13.20
CA GLN A 29 11.14 20.52 -13.62
C GLN A 29 10.83 19.19 -12.89
N PRO A 30 11.01 18.02 -13.52
CA PRO A 30 10.82 16.75 -12.84
C PRO A 30 11.80 16.59 -11.68
N PHE A 31 11.27 16.13 -10.54
CA PHE A 31 12.07 15.80 -9.36
C PHE A 31 12.57 14.37 -9.49
N TYR A 32 13.71 14.20 -10.16
CA TYR A 32 14.34 12.90 -10.36
C TYR A 32 14.95 12.35 -9.06
N PHE A 33 14.67 11.09 -8.74
CA PHE A 33 15.19 10.44 -7.54
C PHE A 33 16.72 10.31 -7.55
N PHE A 34 17.31 10.17 -8.75
CA PHE A 34 18.76 10.05 -8.93
C PHE A 34 19.52 11.37 -8.78
N ASN A 35 18.82 12.49 -8.57
CA ASN A 35 19.49 13.73 -8.18
C ASN A 35 19.98 13.67 -6.73
N ARG A 36 19.42 12.78 -5.91
CA ARG A 36 19.80 12.60 -4.50
C ARG A 36 20.46 11.25 -4.22
N TYR A 37 20.06 10.22 -4.95
CA TYR A 37 20.47 8.84 -4.73
C TYR A 37 21.22 8.27 -5.94
N ASP A 38 21.98 7.21 -5.70
CA ASP A 38 22.65 6.49 -6.76
C ASP A 38 21.65 5.92 -7.77
N ARG A 39 21.94 6.18 -9.05
CA ARG A 39 21.03 5.89 -10.18
C ARG A 39 20.83 4.41 -10.40
N ASP A 40 21.86 3.61 -10.16
CA ASP A 40 21.91 2.21 -10.55
C ASP A 40 21.45 1.27 -9.42
N THR A 41 21.19 1.81 -8.23
CA THR A 41 20.77 1.02 -7.06
C THR A 41 19.34 1.33 -6.61
N VAL A 42 19.07 2.53 -6.09
CA VAL A 42 17.84 2.82 -5.32
C VAL A 42 17.00 3.96 -5.89
N ALA A 43 17.49 4.69 -6.89
CA ALA A 43 16.81 5.86 -7.46
C ALA A 43 15.65 5.52 -8.42
N GLN A 44 14.88 4.47 -8.12
CA GLN A 44 13.75 4.01 -8.92
C GLN A 44 12.67 3.40 -8.02
N THR A 45 11.41 3.54 -8.44
CA THR A 45 10.28 2.75 -7.94
C THR A 45 9.35 2.34 -9.08
N TRP A 46 8.14 1.85 -8.79
CA TRP A 46 7.17 1.37 -9.76
C TRP A 46 5.78 1.96 -9.52
N GLN A 47 5.06 2.26 -10.60
CA GLN A 47 3.62 2.46 -10.58
C GLN A 47 2.96 1.08 -10.65
N VAL A 48 2.44 0.61 -9.52
CA VAL A 48 1.90 -0.74 -9.40
C VAL A 48 0.39 -0.77 -9.51
N LEU A 49 -0.14 -1.83 -10.11
CA LEU A 49 -1.55 -2.20 -9.93
C LEU A 49 -1.65 -2.97 -8.61
N ARG A 50 -2.36 -2.40 -7.62
CA ARG A 50 -2.40 -2.94 -6.26
C ARG A 50 -2.94 -4.37 -6.17
N SER A 51 -3.93 -4.74 -6.98
CA SER A 51 -4.45 -6.12 -7.00
C SER A 51 -3.37 -7.14 -7.36
N GLU A 52 -2.48 -6.83 -8.29
CA GLU A 52 -1.38 -7.72 -8.70
C GLU A 52 -0.21 -7.66 -7.72
N PHE A 53 0.12 -6.46 -7.24
CA PHE A 53 1.24 -6.26 -6.33
C PHE A 53 0.99 -6.89 -4.96
N ASP A 54 -0.23 -6.78 -4.44
CA ASP A 54 -0.59 -7.36 -3.15
C ASP A 54 -0.58 -8.89 -3.22
N VAL A 55 -1.06 -9.49 -4.32
CA VAL A 55 -0.93 -10.94 -4.59
C VAL A 55 0.55 -11.34 -4.63
N MET A 56 1.39 -10.59 -5.36
CA MET A 56 2.83 -10.87 -5.42
C MET A 56 3.47 -10.88 -4.02
N LEU A 57 3.06 -9.95 -3.14
CA LEU A 57 3.56 -9.87 -1.76
C LEU A 57 3.09 -11.06 -0.90
N VAL A 58 1.80 -11.39 -0.98
CA VAL A 58 1.19 -12.49 -0.23
C VAL A 58 1.78 -13.84 -0.64
N GLU A 59 1.91 -14.10 -1.94
CA GLU A 59 2.52 -15.33 -2.45
C GLU A 59 3.99 -15.45 -2.07
N ASN A 60 4.72 -14.33 -2.03
CA ASN A 60 6.08 -14.31 -1.51
C ASN A 60 6.15 -14.60 -0.01
N ALA A 61 5.16 -14.18 0.78
CA ALA A 61 5.07 -14.53 2.19
C ALA A 61 4.81 -16.04 2.36
N ARG A 62 3.86 -16.61 1.59
CA ARG A 62 3.60 -18.06 1.57
C ARG A 62 4.84 -18.86 1.22
N ALA A 63 5.54 -18.49 0.14
CA ALA A 63 6.76 -19.14 -0.31
C ALA A 63 7.91 -19.09 0.73
N LYS A 64 7.85 -18.14 1.67
CA LYS A 64 8.80 -18.02 2.78
C LYS A 64 8.33 -18.70 4.07
N GLY A 65 7.24 -19.46 4.01
CA GLY A 65 6.72 -20.25 5.12
C GLY A 65 5.64 -19.58 5.96
N ALA A 66 5.14 -18.40 5.57
CA ALA A 66 3.99 -17.81 6.26
C ALA A 66 2.71 -18.61 5.97
N ALA A 67 1.98 -18.98 7.02
CA ALA A 67 0.64 -19.52 6.89
C ALA A 67 -0.34 -18.37 6.59
N VAL A 68 -0.72 -18.21 5.32
CA VAL A 68 -1.69 -17.20 4.90
C VAL A 68 -3.08 -17.84 4.76
N ARG A 69 -4.08 -17.21 5.35
CA ARG A 69 -5.50 -17.61 5.24
C ARG A 69 -6.29 -16.44 4.68
N GLU A 70 -6.82 -16.62 3.47
CA GLU A 70 -7.71 -15.67 2.81
C GLU A 70 -9.16 -16.02 3.12
N GLY A 71 -10.10 -15.10 2.88
CA GLY A 71 -11.51 -15.29 3.22
C GLY A 71 -11.81 -15.30 4.73
N MET A 72 -10.84 -14.94 5.58
CA MET A 72 -10.98 -14.91 7.03
C MET A 72 -11.08 -13.46 7.53
N THR A 73 -12.23 -13.10 8.10
CA THR A 73 -12.43 -11.77 8.70
C THR A 73 -12.23 -11.84 10.20
N VAL A 74 -11.26 -11.08 10.73
CA VAL A 74 -11.06 -10.95 12.19
C VAL A 74 -12.25 -10.22 12.83
N THR A 75 -12.89 -10.84 13.83
CA THR A 75 -14.09 -10.33 14.49
C THR A 75 -13.85 -9.88 15.94
N SER A 76 -12.80 -10.36 16.61
CA SER A 76 -12.40 -9.88 17.95
C SER A 76 -10.94 -10.20 18.29
N LEU A 77 -10.38 -9.49 19.27
CA LEU A 77 -9.09 -9.84 19.89
C LEU A 77 -9.32 -10.81 21.06
N LEU A 78 -8.46 -11.81 21.19
CA LEU A 78 -8.44 -12.67 22.37
C LEU A 78 -7.54 -12.03 23.42
N ARG A 79 -8.00 -11.98 24.68
CA ARG A 79 -7.29 -11.34 25.78
C ARG A 79 -7.25 -12.22 27.02
N GLU A 80 -6.13 -12.13 27.74
CA GLU A 80 -5.93 -12.69 29.08
C GLU A 80 -5.47 -11.54 29.97
N GLY A 81 -6.39 -11.00 30.78
CA GLY A 81 -6.22 -9.70 31.42
C GLY A 81 -5.95 -8.60 30.37
N GLU A 82 -4.88 -7.83 30.57
CA GLU A 82 -4.47 -6.76 29.65
C GLU A 82 -3.75 -7.27 28.39
N ARG A 83 -3.33 -8.53 28.37
CA ARG A 83 -2.50 -9.09 27.28
C ARG A 83 -3.37 -9.59 26.14
N VAL A 84 -3.09 -9.13 24.91
CA VAL A 84 -3.64 -9.75 23.70
C VAL A 84 -2.89 -11.06 23.42
N VAL A 85 -3.64 -12.14 23.28
CA VAL A 85 -3.12 -13.51 23.08
C VAL A 85 -3.59 -14.13 21.77
N GLY A 86 -4.22 -13.35 20.89
CA GLY A 86 -4.69 -13.84 19.61
C GLY A 86 -5.85 -13.03 19.02
N ALA A 87 -6.55 -13.65 18.08
CA ALA A 87 -7.73 -13.11 17.45
C ALA A 87 -8.75 -14.20 17.14
N ARG A 88 -10.04 -13.85 17.17
CA ARG A 88 -11.11 -14.66 16.58
C ARG A 88 -11.36 -14.16 15.17
N ALA A 89 -11.51 -15.08 14.24
CA ALA A 89 -11.89 -14.78 12.87
C ALA A 89 -13.02 -15.68 12.39
N ARG A 90 -13.72 -15.23 11.36
CA ARG A 90 -14.85 -15.91 10.75
C ARG A 90 -14.62 -16.09 9.26
N ASP A 91 -14.91 -17.28 8.75
CA ASP A 91 -14.83 -17.58 7.31
C ASP A 91 -16.06 -17.05 6.55
N GLU A 92 -16.09 -17.26 5.23
CA GLU A 92 -17.18 -16.87 4.35
C GLU A 92 -18.50 -17.66 4.58
N HIS A 93 -18.42 -18.81 5.26
CA HIS A 93 -19.57 -19.64 5.63
C HIS A 93 -20.11 -19.33 7.03
N GLY A 94 -19.46 -18.42 7.76
CA GLY A 94 -19.85 -18.01 9.09
C GLY A 94 -19.22 -18.83 10.22
N HIS A 95 -18.33 -19.78 9.92
CA HIS A 95 -17.65 -20.55 10.95
C HIS A 95 -16.60 -19.69 11.66
N GLU A 96 -16.64 -19.69 12.99
CA GLU A 96 -15.66 -18.99 13.82
C GLU A 96 -14.47 -19.89 14.17
N GLN A 97 -13.27 -19.31 14.13
CA GLN A 97 -12.03 -19.94 14.55
C GLN A 97 -11.21 -18.98 15.40
N GLU A 98 -10.59 -19.51 16.45
CA GLU A 98 -9.63 -18.78 17.29
C GLU A 98 -8.19 -19.06 16.84
N PHE A 99 -7.41 -18.00 16.71
CA PHE A 99 -5.98 -18.03 16.43
C PHE A 99 -5.23 -17.44 17.61
N ARG A 100 -4.54 -18.29 18.38
CA ARG A 100 -3.70 -17.86 19.51
C ARG A 100 -2.27 -17.63 19.06
N ALA A 101 -1.66 -16.54 19.54
CA ALA A 101 -0.29 -16.17 19.26
C ALA A 101 0.33 -15.41 20.45
N PRO A 102 1.65 -15.52 20.67
CA PRO A 102 2.33 -14.74 21.71
C PRO A 102 2.39 -13.24 21.38
N ILE A 103 2.29 -12.89 20.09
CA ILE A 103 2.26 -11.50 19.60
C ILE A 103 1.23 -11.44 18.47
N THR A 104 0.34 -10.44 18.53
CA THR A 104 -0.65 -10.16 17.49
C THR A 104 -0.39 -8.76 16.93
N LEU A 105 -0.26 -8.65 15.60
CA LEU A 105 -0.06 -7.38 14.91
C LEU A 105 -1.34 -7.01 14.15
N ASP A 106 -1.83 -5.79 14.34
CA ASP A 106 -2.94 -5.26 13.55
C ASP A 106 -2.39 -4.65 12.26
N CYS A 107 -2.68 -5.33 11.13
CA CYS A 107 -2.32 -4.88 9.79
C CYS A 107 -3.57 -4.61 8.93
N THR A 108 -4.70 -4.23 9.54
CA THR A 108 -6.00 -4.01 8.86
C THR A 108 -6.11 -2.71 8.07
N GLY A 109 -5.03 -1.94 7.95
CA GLY A 109 -4.99 -0.71 7.17
C GLY A 109 -5.90 0.38 7.73
N LYS A 110 -6.72 1.01 6.87
CA LYS A 110 -7.56 2.17 7.23
C LYS A 110 -8.59 1.88 8.33
N GLU A 111 -9.04 0.62 8.42
CA GLU A 111 -10.01 0.18 9.43
C GLU A 111 -9.44 0.27 10.85
N ALA A 112 -8.12 0.09 10.99
CA ALA A 112 -7.39 0.21 12.26
C ALA A 112 -8.09 -0.55 13.39
N PHE A 113 -8.37 -1.83 13.17
CA PHE A 113 -9.25 -2.67 13.97
C PHE A 113 -9.02 -2.57 15.49
N SER A 114 -7.78 -2.76 15.92
CA SER A 114 -7.37 -2.71 17.33
C SER A 114 -7.49 -1.29 17.89
N THR A 115 -6.97 -0.30 17.17
CA THR A 115 -7.02 1.11 17.59
C THR A 115 -8.46 1.60 17.76
N THR A 116 -9.33 1.26 16.81
CA THR A 116 -10.76 1.63 16.85
C THR A 116 -11.46 0.96 18.03
N ARG A 117 -11.23 -0.34 18.26
CA ARG A 117 -11.89 -1.08 19.37
C ARG A 117 -11.44 -0.66 20.76
N ASN A 118 -10.19 -0.23 20.90
CA ASN A 118 -9.69 0.27 22.18
C ASN A 118 -9.97 1.78 22.37
N GLY A 119 -10.62 2.45 21.42
CA GLY A 119 -10.92 3.88 21.51
C GLY A 119 -9.70 4.79 21.38
N TRP A 120 -8.61 4.31 20.79
CA TRP A 120 -7.33 5.03 20.69
C TRP A 120 -7.21 5.91 19.44
N ARG A 121 -8.25 5.93 18.60
CA ARG A 121 -8.20 6.63 17.31
C ARG A 121 -8.34 8.13 17.51
N ILE A 122 -7.24 8.87 17.31
CA ILE A 122 -7.22 10.33 17.31
C ILE A 122 -7.16 10.80 15.85
N ARG A 123 -8.11 11.66 15.44
CA ARG A 123 -8.09 12.24 14.09
C ARG A 123 -7.09 13.39 14.05
N ASP A 124 -6.35 13.47 12.95
CA ASP A 124 -5.55 14.65 12.66
C ASP A 124 -6.50 15.83 12.33
N PRO A 125 -6.38 16.97 13.06
CA PRO A 125 -7.31 18.10 12.89
C PRO A 125 -7.11 18.87 11.57
N TYR A 126 -5.97 18.72 10.90
CA TYR A 126 -5.64 19.43 9.66
C TYR A 126 -5.85 18.59 8.41
N LEU A 127 -5.86 17.26 8.54
CA LEU A 127 -5.99 16.32 7.42
C LEU A 127 -7.42 15.81 7.23
N ASN A 128 -8.40 16.73 7.17
CA ASN A 128 -9.77 16.42 6.76
C ASN A 128 -9.91 16.47 5.22
N LYS A 129 -9.29 15.51 4.53
CA LYS A 129 -9.25 15.45 3.07
C LYS A 129 -10.14 14.32 2.52
N VAL A 130 -10.68 14.55 1.33
CA VAL A 130 -11.43 13.55 0.55
C VAL A 130 -10.72 13.37 -0.78
N ALA A 131 -10.71 12.12 -1.28
CA ALA A 131 -10.17 11.79 -2.60
C ALA A 131 -11.28 11.20 -3.46
N VAL A 132 -11.41 11.73 -4.68
CA VAL A 132 -12.23 11.15 -5.76
C VAL A 132 -11.28 10.71 -6.85
N TRP A 133 -11.42 9.48 -7.32
CA TRP A 133 -10.49 8.87 -8.27
C TRP A 133 -11.20 7.88 -9.18
N THR A 134 -10.64 7.67 -10.37
CA THR A 134 -11.07 6.67 -11.35
C THR A 134 -9.91 6.29 -12.26
N TYR A 135 -10.13 5.31 -13.14
CA TYR A 135 -9.17 4.90 -14.17
C TYR A 135 -9.55 5.46 -15.53
N TYR A 136 -8.55 5.88 -16.30
CA TYR A 136 -8.70 6.33 -17.68
C TYR A 136 -7.85 5.46 -18.61
N LYS A 137 -8.37 5.18 -19.80
CA LYS A 137 -7.66 4.44 -20.87
C LYS A 137 -7.35 5.39 -22.03
N GLY A 138 -6.17 5.23 -22.64
CA GLY A 138 -5.74 6.07 -23.77
C GLY A 138 -5.18 7.43 -23.38
N SER A 139 -4.89 7.65 -22.09
CA SER A 139 -4.25 8.89 -21.62
C SER A 139 -2.84 9.03 -22.16
N LYS A 140 -2.46 10.26 -22.54
CA LYS A 140 -1.10 10.60 -22.97
C LYS A 140 -0.12 10.46 -21.80
N ARG A 141 1.07 9.94 -22.10
CA ARG A 141 2.24 9.92 -21.21
C ARG A 141 3.37 10.73 -21.84
N GLU A 142 4.29 11.19 -21.01
CA GLU A 142 5.56 11.73 -21.50
C GLU A 142 6.42 10.61 -22.11
N GLY A 143 7.41 10.99 -22.91
CA GLY A 143 8.32 10.06 -23.56
C GLY A 143 9.49 9.66 -22.67
N GLY A 144 10.11 8.52 -22.99
CA GLY A 144 11.36 8.08 -22.38
C GLY A 144 11.25 7.85 -20.87
N ILE A 145 12.22 8.36 -20.11
CA ILE A 145 12.33 8.12 -18.67
C ILE A 145 11.15 8.67 -17.85
N ASP A 146 10.40 9.64 -18.41
CA ASP A 146 9.30 10.31 -17.73
C ASP A 146 7.94 9.64 -17.95
N GLU A 147 7.86 8.55 -18.72
CA GLU A 147 6.60 7.86 -19.03
C GLU A 147 5.83 7.38 -17.77
N GLY A 148 6.57 7.11 -16.69
CA GLY A 148 6.06 6.62 -15.42
C GLY A 148 6.02 7.65 -14.30
N GLN A 149 6.34 8.91 -14.57
CA GLN A 149 6.32 9.94 -13.53
C GLN A 149 4.92 10.13 -12.96
N THR A 150 4.84 10.46 -11.67
CA THR A 150 3.56 10.93 -11.11
C THR A 150 3.47 12.43 -11.34
N THR A 151 2.46 12.87 -12.08
CA THR A 151 2.14 14.29 -12.21
C THR A 151 1.04 14.67 -11.24
N VAL A 152 1.30 15.68 -10.41
CA VAL A 152 0.33 16.24 -9.47
C VAL A 152 -0.06 17.62 -9.96
N ALA A 153 -1.29 17.77 -10.44
CA ALA A 153 -1.81 19.05 -10.91
C ALA A 153 -2.74 19.66 -9.87
N MET A 154 -2.53 20.94 -9.57
CA MET A 154 -3.52 21.74 -8.85
C MET A 154 -4.49 22.34 -9.86
N ILE A 155 -5.77 22.05 -9.69
CA ILE A 155 -6.86 22.56 -10.53
C ILE A 155 -7.43 23.81 -9.84
N PRO A 156 -7.81 24.87 -10.58
CA PRO A 156 -8.45 26.06 -10.03
C PRO A 156 -9.71 25.77 -9.20
#